data_AF-A0A2D6LLJ8-F1
#
_entry.id   AF-A0A2D6LLJ8-F1
#
_cell.length_a   1.000
_cell.length_b   1.000
_cell.length_c   1.000
_cell.angle_alpha   90.00
_cell.angle_beta   90.00
_cell.angle_gamma   90.00
#
_symmetry.space_group_name_H-M   'P 1'
#
loop_
_entity.id
_entity.type
_entity.pdbx_description
1 polymer ?
#
loop_
_entity_poly.entity_id
_entity_poly.type
_entity_poly.pdbx_seq_one_letter_code
_entity_poly.pdbx_strand_id
1 'polypeptide(L)'
;MIQTAAPNQIAPTDYWQREVIADIRTKSQIGRYRVRGYGAFKTLPTFDDLTFVFPPERLAQLADIDGKVNLHTTLGGRYAKVPIENDIPISISAMSYGALSKATKTSMGLASAMVGTSTNTGEGGMLPEERAAAKHMIYQITP
;
A
#
# COMPACT_ATOMS: atom_id res chain seq x y z
N MET A 1 -22.73 5.09 -3.90
CA MET A 1 -23.55 4.06 -3.25
C MET A 1 -22.65 2.83 -3.09
N ILE A 2 -21.99 2.66 -1.95
CA ILE A 2 -21.16 1.47 -1.70
C ILE A 2 -22.14 0.35 -1.35
N GLN A 3 -22.41 -0.53 -2.30
CA GLN A 3 -23.16 -1.76 -2.03
C GLN A 3 -22.30 -2.65 -1.13
N THR A 4 -22.55 -2.59 0.18
CA THR A 4 -22.12 -3.65 1.09
C THR A 4 -22.93 -4.88 0.75
N ALA A 5 -22.30 -5.84 0.06
CA ALA A 5 -22.89 -7.15 -0.17
C ALA A 5 -23.34 -7.78 1.15
N ALA A 6 -24.49 -8.45 1.12
CA ALA A 6 -25.01 -9.17 2.28
C ALA A 6 -23.96 -10.18 2.79
N PRO A 7 -23.88 -10.42 4.12
CA PRO A 7 -22.75 -11.08 4.75
C PRO A 7 -22.37 -12.45 4.14
N ASN A 8 -23.28 -13.18 3.50
CA ASN A 8 -23.06 -14.56 3.07
C ASN A 8 -22.88 -14.78 1.55
N GLN A 9 -22.53 -13.77 0.77
CA GLN A 9 -22.21 -13.97 -0.65
C GLN A 9 -20.91 -13.28 -1.05
N ILE A 10 -19.79 -13.89 -0.66
CA ILE A 10 -18.47 -13.60 -1.25
C ILE A 10 -18.16 -14.77 -2.18
N ALA A 11 -18.16 -14.54 -3.48
CA ALA A 11 -17.87 -15.57 -4.48
C ALA A 11 -16.41 -16.05 -4.33
N PRO A 12 -16.10 -17.33 -4.65
CA PRO A 12 -14.80 -17.95 -4.41
C PRO A 12 -13.63 -17.36 -5.21
N THR A 13 -13.82 -16.27 -5.95
CA THR A 13 -12.78 -15.51 -6.67
C THR A 13 -12.41 -14.18 -6.00
N ASP A 14 -12.99 -13.86 -4.83
CA ASP A 14 -12.81 -12.54 -4.20
C ASP A 14 -11.61 -12.56 -3.23
N TYR A 15 -10.56 -11.79 -3.55
CA TYR A 15 -9.36 -11.64 -2.73
C TYR A 15 -9.67 -11.08 -1.33
N TRP A 16 -10.79 -10.34 -1.19
CA TRP A 16 -11.21 -9.69 0.06
C TRP A 16 -12.09 -10.59 0.93
N GLN A 17 -11.56 -11.77 1.27
CA GLN A 17 -12.25 -12.71 2.17
C GLN A 17 -12.27 -12.19 3.61
N ARG A 18 -13.22 -12.67 4.43
CA ARG A 18 -13.35 -12.26 5.83
C ARG A 18 -12.08 -12.49 6.62
N GLU A 19 -11.38 -13.57 6.33
CA GLU A 19 -10.12 -13.98 6.94
C GLU A 19 -8.99 -13.00 6.58
N VAL A 20 -8.94 -12.54 5.32
CA VAL A 20 -7.98 -11.54 4.83
C VAL A 20 -8.24 -10.19 5.50
N ILE A 21 -9.51 -9.76 5.57
CA ILE A 21 -9.90 -8.51 6.24
C ILE A 21 -9.57 -8.57 7.75
N ALA A 22 -9.87 -9.69 8.41
CA ALA A 22 -9.55 -9.88 9.82
C ALA A 22 -8.03 -9.84 10.07
N ASP A 23 -7.24 -10.43 9.16
CA ASP A 23 -5.79 -10.39 9.23
C ASP A 23 -5.22 -8.98 9.07
N ILE A 24 -5.72 -8.20 8.11
CA ILE A 24 -5.35 -6.78 7.91
C ILE A 24 -5.66 -5.97 9.16
N ARG A 25 -6.87 -6.10 9.73
CA ARG A 25 -7.26 -5.39 10.95
C ARG A 25 -6.38 -5.74 12.14
N THR A 26 -6.03 -7.02 12.28
CA THR A 26 -5.14 -7.47 13.36
C THR A 26 -3.76 -6.85 13.18
N LYS A 27 -3.18 -6.95 11.98
CA LYS A 27 -1.86 -6.37 11.64
C LYS A 27 -1.82 -4.86 11.88
N SER A 28 -2.87 -4.13 11.51
CA SER A 28 -2.94 -2.68 11.74
C SER A 28 -2.98 -2.30 13.21
N GLN A 29 -3.53 -3.16 14.08
CA GLN A 29 -3.56 -2.92 15.53
C GLN A 29 -2.23 -3.26 16.20
N ILE A 30 -1.60 -4.39 15.80
CA ILE A 30 -0.38 -4.88 16.45
C ILE A 30 0.91 -4.30 15.85
N GLY A 31 0.86 -3.71 14.65
CA GLY A 31 2.02 -3.13 13.96
C GLY A 31 3.07 -4.16 13.50
N ARG A 32 2.74 -5.45 13.49
CA ARG A 32 3.63 -6.56 13.11
C ARG A 32 2.87 -7.64 12.36
N TYR A 33 3.59 -8.51 11.67
CA TYR A 33 3.00 -9.69 11.03
C TYR A 33 2.55 -10.70 12.10
N ARG A 34 1.54 -11.51 11.76
CA ARG A 34 1.13 -12.67 12.58
C ARG A 34 1.92 -13.89 12.13
N VAL A 35 2.46 -14.65 13.08
CA VAL A 35 3.02 -15.97 12.79
C VAL A 35 1.86 -16.90 12.41
N ARG A 36 1.89 -17.48 11.20
CA ARG A 36 0.92 -18.47 10.73
C ARG A 36 1.64 -19.70 10.18
N GLY A 37 1.06 -20.88 10.41
CA GLY A 37 1.41 -22.11 9.68
C GLY A 37 0.83 -22.08 8.26
N TYR A 38 1.45 -22.80 7.34
CA TYR A 38 1.14 -22.89 5.91
C TYR A 38 -0.37 -22.83 5.57
N GLY A 39 -0.73 -21.95 4.62
CA GLY A 39 -2.10 -21.72 4.10
C GLY A 39 -2.57 -22.74 3.04
N ALA A 40 -3.82 -22.59 2.59
CA ALA A 40 -4.72 -23.59 1.97
C ALA A 40 -4.26 -24.36 0.70
N PHE A 41 -4.87 -25.53 0.48
CA PHE A 41 -4.54 -26.55 -0.55
C PHE A 41 -5.20 -26.36 -1.95
N LYS A 42 -5.74 -25.19 -2.30
CA LYS A 42 -6.33 -24.94 -3.64
C LYS A 42 -5.94 -23.57 -4.18
N THR A 43 -5.46 -23.53 -5.42
CA THR A 43 -4.82 -22.36 -6.04
C THR A 43 -5.76 -21.65 -7.03
N LEU A 44 -5.82 -20.32 -6.97
CA LEU A 44 -6.32 -19.42 -8.02
C LEU A 44 -5.14 -18.55 -8.47
N PRO A 45 -5.01 -18.21 -9.77
CA PRO A 45 -3.89 -17.41 -10.25
C PRO A 45 -3.89 -16.00 -9.65
N THR A 46 -2.80 -15.62 -8.98
CA THR A 46 -2.52 -14.32 -8.35
C THR A 46 -1.06 -13.92 -8.62
N PHE A 47 -0.61 -12.75 -8.12
CA PHE A 47 0.83 -12.41 -8.16
C PHE A 47 1.71 -13.45 -7.45
N ASP A 48 1.14 -14.29 -6.57
CA ASP A 48 1.85 -15.39 -5.90
C ASP A 48 2.24 -16.54 -6.86
N ASP A 49 1.65 -16.60 -8.07
CA ASP A 49 2.02 -17.58 -9.11
C ASP A 49 3.21 -17.13 -9.96
N LEU A 50 3.69 -15.90 -9.77
CA LEU A 50 4.94 -15.44 -10.37
C LEU A 50 6.12 -15.91 -9.53
N THR A 51 6.94 -16.78 -10.09
CA THR A 51 8.22 -17.17 -9.48
C THR A 51 9.36 -16.38 -10.14
N PHE A 52 9.97 -15.46 -9.38
CA PHE A 52 11.21 -14.81 -9.80
C PHE A 52 12.38 -15.75 -9.53
N VAL A 53 12.92 -16.38 -10.57
CA VAL A 53 14.09 -17.26 -10.47
C VAL A 53 15.35 -16.45 -10.70
N PHE A 54 16.24 -16.41 -9.71
CA PHE A 54 17.58 -15.85 -9.85
C PHE A 54 18.60 -16.97 -10.15
N PRO A 55 19.59 -16.75 -11.02
CA PRO A 55 20.67 -17.72 -11.23
C PRO A 55 21.36 -18.06 -9.89
N PRO A 56 21.66 -19.34 -9.60
CA PRO A 56 22.30 -19.75 -8.34
C PRO A 56 23.60 -19.00 -8.02
N GLU A 57 24.37 -18.64 -9.06
CA GLU A 57 25.61 -17.87 -8.96
C GLU A 57 25.40 -16.46 -8.38
N ARG A 58 24.22 -15.87 -8.56
CA ARG A 58 23.83 -14.56 -8.00
C ARG A 58 23.34 -14.68 -6.55
N LEU A 59 22.72 -15.80 -6.18
CA LEU A 59 22.23 -16.05 -4.82
C LEU A 59 23.38 -16.18 -3.82
N ALA A 60 24.49 -16.82 -4.22
CA ALA A 60 25.69 -16.92 -3.40
C ALA A 60 26.37 -15.56 -3.11
N GLN A 61 26.16 -14.56 -4.00
CA GLN A 61 26.64 -13.18 -3.82
C GLN A 61 25.67 -12.32 -2.99
N LEU A 62 24.40 -12.72 -2.88
CA LEU A 62 23.35 -12.10 -2.05
C LEU A 62 23.33 -12.65 -0.61
N ALA A 63 24.24 -13.56 -0.27
CA ALA A 63 24.31 -14.22 1.04
C ALA A 63 24.69 -13.28 2.21
N ASP A 64 24.93 -12.00 1.94
CA ASP A 64 24.96 -10.97 2.97
C ASP A 64 23.51 -10.62 3.38
N ILE A 65 22.89 -11.51 4.15
CA ILE A 65 21.50 -11.40 4.64
C ILE A 65 21.33 -10.19 5.58
N ASP A 66 22.44 -9.68 6.12
CA ASP A 66 22.50 -8.45 6.92
C ASP A 66 22.58 -7.16 6.08
N GLY A 67 22.62 -7.29 4.75
CA GLY A 67 22.66 -6.17 3.83
C GLY A 67 21.41 -5.29 3.97
N LYS A 68 21.61 -4.02 4.35
CA LYS A 68 20.53 -3.03 4.35
C LYS A 68 19.97 -2.88 2.94
N VAL A 69 18.74 -3.37 2.72
CA VAL A 69 18.03 -3.16 1.45
C VAL A 69 17.62 -1.70 1.36
N ASN A 70 18.07 -1.01 0.31
CA ASN A 70 17.63 0.35 0.04
C ASN A 70 16.23 0.32 -0.58
N LEU A 71 15.24 0.80 0.17
CA LEU A 71 13.83 0.91 -0.27
C LEU A 71 13.51 2.29 -0.88
N HIS A 72 14.48 3.19 -0.85
CA HIS A 72 14.32 4.54 -1.38
C HIS A 72 13.91 4.51 -2.86
N THR A 73 12.88 5.28 -3.18
CA THR A 73 12.25 5.29 -4.50
C THR A 73 12.05 6.72 -4.97
N THR A 74 12.74 7.08 -6.05
CA THR A 74 12.59 8.37 -6.72
C THR A 74 11.54 8.29 -7.83
N LEU A 75 10.49 9.11 -7.74
CA LEU A 75 9.49 9.28 -8.79
C LEU A 75 9.78 10.55 -9.60
N GLY A 76 9.82 10.41 -10.93
CA GLY A 76 10.05 11.53 -11.85
C GLY A 76 11.51 11.89 -12.08
N GLY A 77 12.47 11.11 -11.59
CA GLY A 77 13.91 11.43 -11.65
C GLY A 77 14.51 11.69 -13.04
N ARG A 78 13.83 11.31 -14.13
CA ARG A 78 14.31 11.54 -15.50
C ARG A 78 14.00 12.95 -16.04
N TYR A 79 12.84 13.51 -15.70
CA TYR A 79 12.33 14.74 -16.35
C TYR A 79 11.72 15.76 -15.38
N ALA A 80 11.42 15.37 -14.14
CA ALA A 80 10.85 16.28 -13.16
C ALA A 80 11.91 17.29 -12.70
N LYS A 81 11.55 18.57 -12.67
CA LYS A 81 12.41 19.61 -12.06
C LYS A 81 12.64 19.36 -10.57
N VAL A 82 11.62 18.81 -9.90
CA VAL A 82 11.65 18.41 -8.50
C VAL A 82 11.06 17.00 -8.41
N PRO A 83 11.90 15.95 -8.43
CA PRO A 83 11.45 14.58 -8.20
C PRO A 83 10.86 14.38 -6.80
N ILE A 84 9.99 13.38 -6.66
CA ILE A 84 9.47 12.97 -5.35
C ILE A 84 10.35 11.84 -4.83
N GLU A 85 10.90 12.04 -3.64
CA GLU A 85 11.79 11.09 -2.98
C GLU A 85 11.06 10.35 -1.87
N ASN A 86 10.69 9.10 -2.08
CA ASN A 86 10.00 8.29 -1.07
C ASN A 86 10.98 7.34 -0.37
N ASP A 87 10.80 7.14 0.94
CA ASP A 87 11.63 6.26 1.75
C ASP A 87 11.30 4.76 1.51
N ILE A 88 10.11 4.48 0.94
CA ILE A 88 9.63 3.13 0.59
C ILE A 88 8.97 3.08 -0.80
N PRO A 89 8.92 1.92 -1.48
CA PRO A 89 8.35 1.77 -2.82
C PRO A 89 6.82 1.60 -2.82
N ILE A 90 6.12 2.24 -1.89
CA ILE A 90 4.66 2.12 -1.72
C ILE A 90 4.10 3.51 -1.50
N SER A 91 3.08 3.91 -2.25
CA SER A 91 2.35 5.18 -2.06
C SER A 91 0.86 4.92 -1.79
N ILE A 92 0.21 5.87 -1.11
CA ILE A 92 -1.25 5.82 -0.91
C ILE A 92 -1.93 6.33 -2.17
N SER A 93 -2.75 5.46 -2.79
CA SER A 93 -3.47 5.77 -4.03
C SER A 93 -4.56 6.82 -3.83
N ALA A 94 -5.07 7.34 -4.95
CA ALA A 94 -6.10 8.36 -4.97
C ALA A 94 -7.43 7.84 -4.41
N MET A 95 -7.88 8.44 -3.31
CA MET A 95 -9.20 8.21 -2.73
C MET A 95 -9.81 9.54 -2.30
N SER A 96 -11.00 9.82 -2.82
CA SER A 96 -11.66 11.12 -2.73
C SER A 96 -12.20 11.43 -1.32
N TYR A 97 -12.07 12.68 -0.88
CA TYR A 97 -12.87 13.21 0.22
C TYR A 97 -14.36 13.26 -0.19
N GLY A 98 -15.23 12.71 0.65
CA GLY A 98 -16.64 12.45 0.32
C GLY A 98 -16.91 10.96 0.15
N ALA A 99 -16.00 10.21 -0.49
CA ALA A 99 -15.96 8.76 -0.39
C ALA A 99 -15.32 8.32 0.94
N LEU A 100 -14.30 9.04 1.38
CA LEU A 100 -13.66 8.89 2.69
C LEU A 100 -14.00 10.04 3.62
N SER A 101 -13.96 9.76 4.93
CA SER A 101 -14.13 10.76 5.97
C SER A 101 -12.92 11.70 6.07
N LYS A 102 -13.14 12.91 6.61
CA LYS A 102 -12.07 13.86 6.93
C LYS A 102 -10.99 13.21 7.82
N ALA A 103 -11.40 12.51 8.87
CA ALA A 103 -10.49 11.84 9.80
C ALA A 103 -9.62 10.79 9.10
N THR A 104 -10.20 10.04 8.15
CA THR A 104 -9.46 9.05 7.34
C THR A 104 -8.40 9.72 6.48
N LYS A 105 -8.74 10.82 5.78
CA LYS A 105 -7.80 11.56 4.94
C LYS A 105 -6.66 12.17 5.76
N THR A 106 -6.96 12.81 6.89
CA THR A 106 -5.92 13.33 7.80
C THR A 106 -5.01 12.21 8.32
N SER A 107 -5.58 11.06 8.70
CA SER A 107 -4.79 9.91 9.17
C SER A 107 -3.89 9.33 8.08
N MET A 108 -4.34 9.29 6.82
CA MET A 108 -3.52 8.87 5.67
C MET A 108 -2.34 9.82 5.44
N GLY A 109 -2.56 11.14 5.53
CA GLY A 109 -1.47 12.13 5.45
C GLY A 109 -0.43 11.94 6.55
N LEU A 110 -0.88 11.75 7.79
CA LEU A 110 0.02 11.49 8.93
C LEU A 110 0.80 10.18 8.73
N ALA A 111 0.11 9.09 8.37
CA ALA A 111 0.73 7.80 8.16
C ALA A 111 1.75 7.85 7.02
N SER A 112 1.43 8.53 5.91
CA SER A 112 2.35 8.67 4.79
C SER A 112 3.61 9.44 5.20
N ALA A 113 3.47 10.50 6.00
CA ALA A 113 4.60 11.25 6.53
C ALA A 113 5.47 10.39 7.47
N MET A 114 4.85 9.60 8.35
CA MET A 114 5.55 8.72 9.30
C MET A 114 6.41 7.66 8.61
N VAL A 115 5.92 7.08 7.52
CA VAL A 115 6.64 6.05 6.75
C VAL A 115 7.43 6.61 5.57
N GLY A 116 7.44 7.95 5.42
CA GLY A 116 8.26 8.62 4.42
C GLY A 116 7.77 8.50 2.98
N THR A 117 6.47 8.35 2.76
CA THR A 117 5.88 8.19 1.42
C THR A 117 4.83 9.22 1.07
N SER A 118 4.46 9.25 -0.21
CA SER A 118 3.44 10.10 -0.80
C SER A 118 2.02 9.59 -0.59
N THR A 119 1.08 10.53 -0.41
CA THR A 119 -0.37 10.31 -0.45
C THR A 119 -1.04 11.12 -1.57
N ASN A 120 -2.23 10.72 -2.01
CA ASN A 120 -2.98 11.36 -3.09
C ASN A 120 -4.37 11.82 -2.63
N THR A 121 -4.77 13.02 -3.04
CA THR A 121 -6.05 13.66 -2.66
C THR A 121 -7.28 12.91 -3.19
N GLY A 122 -7.18 12.30 -4.37
CA GLY A 122 -8.35 11.93 -5.16
C GLY A 122 -9.15 13.15 -5.64
N GLU A 123 -10.35 12.90 -6.16
CA GLU A 123 -11.19 13.92 -6.83
C GLU A 123 -11.84 14.92 -5.88
N GLY A 124 -11.97 14.59 -4.60
CA GLY A 124 -12.72 15.36 -3.60
C GLY A 124 -12.01 16.63 -3.09
N GLY A 125 -10.92 17.02 -3.75
CA GLY A 125 -10.09 18.14 -3.35
C GLY A 125 -9.15 17.82 -2.18
N MET A 126 -8.47 18.87 -1.71
CA MET A 126 -7.44 18.78 -0.67
C MET A 126 -7.91 19.44 0.62
N LEU A 127 -7.98 18.67 1.69
CA LEU A 127 -8.30 19.20 3.02
C LEU A 127 -7.08 19.91 3.61
N PRO A 128 -7.25 21.07 4.30
CA PRO A 128 -6.14 21.75 4.96
C PRO A 128 -5.39 20.86 5.96
N GLU A 129 -6.11 20.04 6.72
CA GLU A 129 -5.51 19.14 7.71
C GLU A 129 -4.74 17.99 7.05
N GLU A 130 -5.22 17.46 5.93
CA GLU A 130 -4.49 16.44 5.16
C GLU A 130 -3.20 17.02 4.59
N ARG A 131 -3.25 18.24 4.04
CA ARG A 131 -2.09 18.95 3.49
C ARG A 131 -1.04 19.26 4.56
N ALA A 132 -1.49 19.64 5.76
CA ALA A 132 -0.61 19.91 6.89
C ALA A 132 0.06 18.63 7.43
N ALA A 133 -0.63 17.48 7.37
CA ALA A 133 -0.12 16.21 7.88
C ALA A 133 0.84 15.50 6.91
N ALA A 134 0.62 15.61 5.60
CA ALA A 134 1.38 14.87 4.58
C ALA A 134 2.75 15.50 4.25
N LYS A 135 3.80 14.66 4.23
CA LYS A 135 5.15 15.02 3.76
C LYS A 135 5.17 15.25 2.24
N HIS A 136 4.81 14.23 1.47
CA HIS A 136 4.64 14.32 0.01
C HIS A 136 3.17 14.14 -0.33
N MET A 137 2.58 15.10 -1.06
CA MET A 137 1.19 15.04 -1.47
C MET A 137 1.07 15.22 -2.97
N ILE A 138 0.36 14.28 -3.60
CA ILE A 138 0.00 14.31 -5.01
C ILE A 138 -1.43 14.84 -5.09
N TYR A 139 -1.60 15.97 -5.76
CA TYR A 139 -2.92 16.55 -6.01
C TYR A 139 -3.47 15.98 -7.32
N GLN A 140 -4.63 15.35 -7.26
CA GLN A 140 -5.30 14.83 -8.47
C GLN A 140 -6.13 15.92 -9.14
N ILE A 141 -5.92 16.09 -10.45
CA ILE A 141 -6.72 16.95 -11.32
C ILE A 141 -7.52 16.03 -12.24
N THR A 142 -8.83 16.17 -12.24
CA THR A 142 -9.73 15.44 -13.14
C THR A 142 -10.20 16.33 -14.28
N PRO A 143 -10.53 15.76 -15.46
CA PRO A 143 -11.15 16.48 -16.57
C PRO A 143 -12.47 17.14 -16.21
#